data_AF-A0A7V9ZHR5-F1
#
_entry.id   AF-A0A7V9ZHR5-F1
#
_cell.length_a   1.000
_cell.length_b   1.000
_cell.length_c   1.000
_cell.angle_alpha   90.00
_cell.angle_beta   90.00
_cell.angle_gamma   90.00
#
_symmetry.space_group_name_H-M   'P 1'
#
loop_
_entity.id
_entity.type
_entity.pdbx_description
1 polymer ?
#
loop_
_entity_poly.entity_id
_entity_poly.type
_entity_poly.pdbx_seq_one_letter_code
_entity_poly.pdbx_strand_id
1 'polypeptide(L)'
;MLTSSLAVAIALMTPWGPAPDVSVAPASLTSYFTPAQIARSEAFFDAAKWPSWMGLAVGVAVPVGLGFSSLGKEVVRLVRRWSSRWWVQVIATGSVVVVVQRLVTLPFGIWTHRVATSYGLSTQSWGGYAIDAAKSLAITLAITSAGLVLVVGLARRFPRTWFAPAAASAAGLALLVSFAYPIVLEPLFNR
;
A
#
# COMPACT_ATOMS: atom_id res chain seq x y z
N MET A 1 28.56 -1.33 -13.25
CA MET A 1 28.36 -2.15 -14.47
C MET A 1 26.96 -2.71 -14.56
N LEU A 2 26.47 -3.47 -13.56
CA LEU A 2 25.09 -4.01 -13.54
C LEU A 2 23.95 -2.97 -13.60
N THR A 3 24.09 -1.85 -12.90
CA THR A 3 23.10 -0.75 -12.93
C THR A 3 23.04 -0.07 -14.30
N SER A 4 24.19 0.10 -14.94
CA SER A 4 24.32 0.66 -16.28
C SER A 4 23.70 -0.26 -17.34
N SER A 5 23.93 -1.58 -17.25
CA SER A 5 23.36 -2.55 -18.18
C SER A 5 21.84 -2.69 -18.03
N LEU A 6 21.30 -2.61 -16.80
CA LEU A 6 19.85 -2.61 -16.58
C LEU A 6 19.20 -1.31 -17.11
N ALA A 7 19.82 -0.16 -16.86
CA ALA A 7 19.33 1.12 -17.39
C ALA A 7 19.33 1.13 -18.93
N VAL A 8 20.38 0.58 -19.55
CA VAL A 8 20.45 0.42 -21.02
C VAL A 8 19.40 -0.55 -21.52
N ALA A 9 19.18 -1.68 -20.84
CA ALA A 9 18.13 -2.63 -21.21
C ALA A 9 16.74 -2.00 -21.13
N ILE A 10 16.42 -1.26 -20.06
CA ILE A 10 15.15 -0.52 -19.94
C ILE A 10 15.04 0.52 -21.06
N ALA A 11 16.09 1.30 -21.31
CA ALA A 11 16.09 2.30 -22.36
C ALA A 11 15.89 1.70 -23.77
N LEU A 12 16.40 0.49 -24.03
CA LEU A 12 16.29 -0.15 -25.35
C LEU A 12 15.03 -1.01 -25.51
N MET A 13 14.56 -1.65 -24.43
CA MET A 13 13.43 -2.58 -24.46
C MET A 13 12.09 -1.91 -24.18
N THR A 14 12.10 -0.74 -23.53
CA THR A 14 10.86 0.03 -23.38
C THR A 14 10.55 0.69 -24.72
N PRO A 15 9.40 0.40 -25.34
CA PRO A 15 9.00 1.09 -26.56
C PRO A 15 8.59 2.51 -26.18
N TRP A 16 9.54 3.45 -26.20
CA TRP A 16 9.31 4.88 -25.92
C TRP A 16 8.50 5.60 -26.99
N GLY A 17 8.32 4.95 -28.15
CA GLY A 17 7.40 5.44 -29.16
C GLY A 17 5.97 5.45 -28.62
N PRO A 18 5.14 6.42 -29.05
CA PRO A 18 3.71 6.31 -28.80
C PRO A 18 3.25 4.94 -29.29
N ALA A 19 2.41 4.28 -28.51
CA ALA A 19 1.76 3.05 -28.96
C ALA A 19 1.18 3.32 -30.36
N PRO A 20 1.24 2.36 -31.30
CA PRO A 20 0.61 2.53 -32.60
C PRO A 20 -0.80 3.06 -32.38
N ASP A 21 -1.20 4.07 -33.14
CA ASP A 21 -2.52 4.69 -33.04
C ASP A 21 -3.57 3.67 -33.48
N VAL A 22 -3.88 2.74 -32.58
CA VAL A 22 -5.06 1.91 -32.66
C VAL A 22 -6.16 2.81 -32.12
N SER A 23 -6.62 3.74 -32.96
CA SER A 23 -7.80 4.56 -32.75
C SER A 23 -9.03 3.65 -32.82
N VAL A 24 -9.13 2.72 -31.87
CA VAL A 24 -10.36 1.98 -31.60
C VAL A 24 -11.29 3.03 -31.02
N ALA A 25 -12.29 3.46 -31.80
CA ALA A 25 -13.38 4.27 -31.27
C ALA A 25 -13.87 3.57 -29.99
N PRO A 26 -13.94 4.26 -28.84
CA PRO A 26 -14.30 3.62 -27.59
C PRO A 26 -15.64 2.92 -27.78
N ALA A 27 -15.64 1.60 -27.60
CA ALA A 27 -16.82 0.81 -27.85
C ALA A 27 -17.96 1.29 -26.95
N SER A 28 -19.12 1.56 -27.53
CA SER A 28 -20.27 2.06 -26.75
C SER A 28 -20.67 1.03 -25.70
N LEU A 29 -20.80 1.45 -24.44
CA LEU A 29 -21.26 0.58 -23.35
C LEU A 29 -22.64 -0.02 -23.64
N THR A 30 -23.49 0.73 -24.35
CA THR A 30 -24.83 0.27 -24.77
C THR A 30 -24.80 -0.90 -25.75
N SER A 31 -23.67 -1.17 -26.40
CA SER A 31 -23.50 -2.33 -27.26
C SER A 31 -23.34 -3.65 -26.49
N TYR A 32 -22.99 -3.59 -25.20
CA TYR A 32 -22.72 -4.76 -24.36
C TYR A 32 -23.59 -4.82 -23.10
N PHE A 33 -24.13 -3.69 -22.65
CA PHE A 33 -24.85 -3.59 -21.39
C PHE A 33 -26.23 -2.96 -21.58
N THR A 34 -27.19 -3.49 -20.84
CA THR A 34 -28.52 -2.88 -20.72
C THR A 34 -28.42 -1.54 -19.98
N PRO A 35 -29.34 -0.58 -20.25
CA PRO A 35 -29.39 0.68 -19.51
C PRO A 35 -29.46 0.50 -17.98
N ALA A 36 -30.15 -0.55 -17.52
CA ALA A 36 -30.25 -0.88 -16.09
C ALA A 36 -28.90 -1.31 -15.48
N GLN A 37 -28.08 -2.05 -16.22
CA GLN A 37 -26.72 -2.43 -15.77
C GLN A 37 -25.80 -1.22 -15.71
N ILE A 38 -25.88 -0.33 -16.71
CA ILE A 38 -25.11 0.92 -16.74
C ILE A 38 -25.49 1.79 -15.53
N ALA A 39 -26.78 2.05 -15.32
CA ALA A 39 -27.27 2.83 -14.19
C ALA A 39 -26.88 2.22 -12.83
N ARG A 40 -26.91 0.89 -12.69
CA ARG A 40 -26.46 0.20 -11.46
C ARG A 40 -24.96 0.40 -11.22
N SER A 41 -24.14 0.37 -12.28
CA SER A 41 -22.70 0.59 -12.18
C SER A 41 -22.37 2.03 -11.79
N GLU A 42 -23.04 3.02 -12.39
CA GLU A 42 -22.90 4.44 -12.07
C GLU A 42 -23.29 4.71 -10.61
N ALA A 43 -24.44 4.17 -10.18
CA ALA A 43 -24.88 4.29 -8.78
C ALA A 43 -23.86 3.68 -7.80
N PHE A 44 -23.22 2.55 -8.15
CA PHE A 44 -22.17 1.97 -7.32
C PHE A 44 -20.94 2.90 -7.25
N PHE A 45 -20.46 3.40 -8.37
CA PHE A 45 -19.32 4.32 -8.39
C PHE A 45 -19.61 5.61 -7.61
N ASP A 46 -20.82 6.15 -7.72
CA ASP A 46 -21.26 7.31 -6.96
C ASP A 46 -21.30 7.07 -5.45
N ALA A 47 -21.71 5.88 -5.03
CA ALA A 47 -21.70 5.48 -3.62
C ALA A 47 -20.28 5.20 -3.09
N ALA A 48 -19.41 4.62 -3.92
CA ALA A 48 -18.05 4.20 -3.53
C ALA A 48 -17.00 5.31 -3.64
N LYS A 49 -17.23 6.35 -4.46
CA LYS A 49 -16.22 7.40 -4.70
C LYS A 49 -15.81 8.13 -3.43
N TRP A 50 -16.78 8.58 -2.63
CA TRP A 50 -16.51 9.41 -1.46
C TRP A 50 -15.69 8.70 -0.39
N PRO A 51 -16.04 7.49 0.08
CA PRO A 51 -15.18 6.79 1.03
C PRO A 51 -13.78 6.51 0.48
N SER A 52 -13.66 6.25 -0.83
CA SER A 52 -12.35 6.02 -1.47
C SER A 52 -11.49 7.29 -1.47
N TRP A 53 -12.03 8.42 -1.92
CA TRP A 53 -11.33 9.70 -1.94
C TRP A 53 -10.98 10.21 -0.55
N MET A 54 -11.92 10.13 0.40
CA MET A 54 -11.67 10.53 1.79
C MET A 54 -10.64 9.63 2.46
N GLY A 55 -10.74 8.30 2.25
CA GLY A 55 -9.77 7.34 2.75
C GLY A 55 -8.37 7.60 2.20
N LEU A 56 -8.25 7.92 0.91
CA LEU A 56 -6.99 8.30 0.29
C LEU A 56 -6.44 9.61 0.86
N ALA A 57 -7.27 10.66 0.92
CA ALA A 57 -6.88 11.97 1.45
C ALA A 57 -6.36 11.86 2.88
N VAL A 58 -7.09 11.13 3.73
CA VAL A 58 -6.69 10.85 5.12
C VAL A 58 -5.44 9.97 5.18
N GLY A 59 -5.36 8.95 4.33
CA GLY A 59 -4.21 8.05 4.23
C GLY A 59 -2.92 8.78 3.88
N VAL A 60 -2.99 9.89 3.14
CA VAL A 60 -1.86 10.77 2.85
C VAL A 60 -1.65 11.80 3.96
N ALA A 61 -2.73 12.40 4.47
CA ALA A 61 -2.66 13.45 5.48
C ALA A 61 -2.04 12.96 6.80
N VAL A 62 -2.32 11.72 7.22
CA VAL A 62 -1.77 11.14 8.46
C VAL A 62 -0.24 11.07 8.45
N PRO A 63 0.43 10.41 7.50
CA PRO A 63 1.88 10.34 7.48
C PRO A 63 2.53 11.71 7.25
N VAL A 64 1.93 12.59 6.43
CA VAL A 64 2.40 13.98 6.27
C VAL A 64 2.32 14.72 7.61
N GLY A 65 1.17 14.68 8.27
CA GLY A 65 0.96 15.30 9.57
C GLY A 65 1.92 14.76 10.63
N LEU A 66 2.09 13.44 10.74
CA LEU A 66 3.00 12.83 11.70
C LEU A 66 4.48 13.11 11.39
N GLY A 67 4.85 13.15 10.11
CA GLY A 67 6.22 13.39 9.67
C GLY A 67 6.68 14.84 9.82
N PHE A 68 5.77 15.80 9.61
CA PHE A 68 6.08 17.23 9.68
C PHE A 68 5.67 17.91 11.01
N SER A 69 4.97 17.22 11.91
CA SER A 69 4.56 17.79 13.20
C SER A 69 5.48 17.39 14.38
N SER A 70 5.27 18.04 15.51
CA SER A 70 5.88 17.67 16.80
C SER A 70 5.37 16.33 17.35
N LEU A 71 4.22 15.84 16.90
CA LEU A 71 3.63 14.58 17.38
C LEU A 71 4.53 13.38 17.10
N GLY A 72 5.18 13.34 15.94
CA GLY A 72 6.15 12.29 15.63
C GLY A 72 7.33 12.27 16.60
N LYS A 73 7.77 13.45 17.07
CA LYS A 73 8.86 13.56 18.07
C LYS A 73 8.43 13.04 19.43
N GLU A 74 7.18 13.27 19.84
CA GLU A 74 6.64 12.77 21.10
C GLU A 74 6.50 11.24 21.08
N VAL A 75 6.05 10.64 19.97
CA VAL A 75 6.01 9.18 19.80
C VAL A 75 7.41 8.59 19.96
N VAL A 76 8.41 9.15 19.26
CA VAL A 76 9.81 8.70 19.39
C VAL A 76 10.30 8.87 20.82
N ARG A 77 10.00 9.99 21.48
CA ARG A 77 10.41 10.23 22.87
C ARG A 77 9.84 9.18 23.82
N LEU A 78 8.55 8.87 23.69
CA LEU A 78 7.88 7.86 24.52
C LEU A 78 8.53 6.48 24.35
N VAL A 79 8.78 6.07 23.10
CA VAL A 79 9.43 4.78 22.80
C VAL A 79 10.86 4.72 23.34
N ARG A 80 11.62 5.82 23.26
CA ARG A 80 12.99 5.89 23.81
C ARG A 80 13.05 5.73 25.32
N ARG A 81 11.97 6.01 26.06
CA ARG A 81 11.89 5.76 27.51
C ARG A 81 11.82 4.27 27.85
N TRP A 82 11.32 3.45 26.93
CA TRP A 82 11.10 2.02 27.16
C TRP A 82 12.30 1.15 26.76
N SER A 83 13.04 1.52 25.72
CA SER A 83 14.20 0.75 25.27
C SER A 83 15.29 1.63 24.67
N SER A 84 16.56 1.33 24.96
CA SER A 84 17.73 1.98 24.39
C SER A 84 18.19 1.36 23.06
N ARG A 85 17.67 0.17 22.69
CA ARG A 85 18.06 -0.54 21.46
C ARG A 85 17.47 0.15 20.24
N TRP A 86 18.32 0.59 19.31
CA TRP A 86 17.89 1.37 18.14
C TRP A 86 16.84 0.64 17.28
N TRP A 87 16.98 -0.67 17.08
CA TRP A 87 16.04 -1.44 16.25
C TRP A 87 14.67 -1.58 16.92
N VAL A 88 14.61 -1.72 18.25
CA VAL A 88 13.35 -1.72 19.00
C VAL A 88 12.65 -0.38 18.84
N GLN A 89 13.40 0.72 18.92
CA GLN A 89 12.85 2.06 18.74
C GLN A 89 12.25 2.26 17.34
N VAL A 90 12.93 1.77 16.31
CA VAL A 90 12.47 1.82 14.91
C VAL A 90 11.19 1.00 14.72
N ILE A 91 11.17 -0.25 15.19
CA ILE A 91 10.00 -1.13 15.07
C ILE A 91 8.81 -0.54 15.82
N ALA A 92 8.99 -0.14 17.08
CA ALA A 92 7.90 0.38 17.89
C ALA A 92 7.35 1.70 17.33
N THR A 93 8.21 2.64 16.93
CA THR A 93 7.77 3.91 16.32
C THR A 93 7.02 3.66 15.01
N GLY A 94 7.58 2.84 14.12
CA GLY A 94 6.92 2.48 12.85
C GLY A 94 5.57 1.79 13.08
N SER A 95 5.50 0.89 14.07
CA SER A 95 4.26 0.18 14.42
C SER A 95 3.17 1.12 14.89
N VAL A 96 3.51 2.11 15.73
CA VAL A 96 2.54 3.13 16.17
C VAL A 96 1.99 3.90 14.98
N VAL A 97 2.84 4.34 14.05
CA VAL A 97 2.40 5.07 12.85
C VAL A 97 1.46 4.22 12.00
N VAL A 98 1.81 2.96 11.74
CA VAL A 98 0.98 2.02 10.96
C VAL A 98 -0.37 1.78 11.64
N VAL A 99 -0.38 1.55 12.96
CA VAL A 99 -1.63 1.33 13.71
C VAL A 99 -2.51 2.58 13.71
N VAL A 100 -1.94 3.77 13.95
CA VAL A 100 -2.68 5.03 13.89
C VAL A 100 -3.28 5.21 12.49
N GLN A 101 -2.49 5.04 11.43
CA GLN A 101 -2.97 5.13 10.06
C GLN A 101 -4.10 4.15 9.78
N ARG A 102 -3.98 2.89 10.25
CA ARG A 102 -5.03 1.88 10.09
C ARG A 102 -6.31 2.28 10.82
N LEU A 103 -6.23 2.78 12.04
CA LEU A 103 -7.38 3.18 12.83
C LEU A 103 -8.12 4.37 12.21
N VAL A 104 -7.38 5.38 11.74
CA VAL A 104 -7.98 6.57 11.14
C VAL A 104 -8.59 6.26 9.76
N THR A 105 -8.00 5.31 9.01
CA THR A 105 -8.54 4.88 7.70
C THR A 105 -9.64 3.82 7.80
N LEU A 106 -9.79 3.15 8.95
CA LEU A 106 -10.73 2.05 9.16
C LEU A 106 -12.20 2.42 8.84
N PRO A 107 -12.73 3.59 9.24
CA PRO A 107 -14.12 3.94 8.95
C PRO A 107 -14.42 3.99 7.44
N PHE A 108 -13.47 4.43 6.63
CA PHE A 108 -13.62 4.47 5.17
C PHE A 108 -13.62 3.07 4.57
N GLY A 109 -12.77 2.17 5.09
CA GLY A 109 -12.77 0.76 4.70
C GLY A 109 -14.08 0.03 5.07
N ILE A 110 -14.66 0.35 6.23
CA ILE A 110 -15.96 -0.17 6.65
C ILE A 110 -17.06 0.35 5.72
N TRP A 111 -16.99 1.62 5.34
CA TRP A 111 -17.94 2.22 4.41
C TRP A 111 -17.85 1.58 3.01
N THR A 112 -16.65 1.44 2.44
CA THR A 112 -16.49 0.77 1.14
C THR A 112 -16.98 -0.68 1.17
N HIS A 113 -16.72 -1.41 2.26
CA HIS A 113 -17.23 -2.77 2.43
C HIS A 113 -18.77 -2.81 2.47
N ARG A 114 -19.43 -1.89 3.19
CA ARG A 114 -20.89 -1.76 3.18
C ARG A 114 -21.45 -1.53 1.79
N VAL A 115 -20.86 -0.60 1.04
CA VAL A 115 -21.28 -0.33 -0.35
C VAL A 115 -21.07 -1.57 -1.21
N ALA A 116 -19.95 -2.26 -1.11
CA ALA A 116 -19.71 -3.48 -1.90
C ALA A 116 -20.74 -4.59 -1.60
N THR A 117 -21.06 -4.82 -0.32
CA THR A 117 -22.06 -5.81 0.09
C THR A 117 -23.48 -5.42 -0.34
N SER A 118 -23.88 -4.14 -0.24
CA SER A 118 -25.22 -3.70 -0.62
C SER A 118 -25.49 -3.80 -2.13
N TYR A 119 -24.43 -3.68 -2.95
CA TYR A 119 -24.53 -3.88 -4.40
C TYR A 119 -24.34 -5.33 -4.84
N GLY A 120 -24.09 -6.27 -3.89
CA GLY A 120 -23.90 -7.70 -4.17
C GLY A 120 -22.53 -8.04 -4.78
N LEU A 121 -21.56 -7.12 -4.69
CA LEU A 121 -20.19 -7.34 -5.18
C LEU A 121 -19.32 -8.11 -4.18
N SER A 122 -19.76 -8.19 -2.93
CA SER A 122 -19.12 -9.01 -1.89
C SER A 122 -20.19 -9.73 -1.07
N THR A 123 -19.97 -11.02 -0.83
CA THR A 123 -20.76 -11.86 0.09
C THR A 123 -20.03 -12.08 1.43
N GLN A 124 -18.88 -11.42 1.62
CA GLN A 124 -18.04 -11.58 2.80
C GLN A 124 -18.77 -11.09 4.06
N SER A 125 -18.71 -11.88 5.12
CA SER A 125 -19.27 -11.50 6.42
C SER A 125 -18.40 -10.47 7.14
N TRP A 126 -18.99 -9.73 8.08
CA TRP A 126 -18.26 -8.79 8.94
C TRP A 126 -17.12 -9.43 9.73
N GLY A 127 -17.30 -10.70 10.16
CA GLY A 127 -16.23 -11.46 10.82
C GLY A 127 -15.07 -11.77 9.88
N GLY A 128 -15.36 -12.19 8.65
CA GLY A 128 -14.36 -12.39 7.61
C GLY A 128 -13.59 -11.10 7.31
N TYR A 129 -14.31 -9.99 7.14
CA TYR A 129 -13.72 -8.67 6.94
C TYR A 129 -12.79 -8.25 8.08
N ALA A 130 -13.21 -8.45 9.33
CA ALA A 130 -12.39 -8.11 10.50
C ALA A 130 -11.12 -8.96 10.60
N ILE A 131 -11.22 -10.26 10.29
CA ILE A 131 -10.06 -11.18 10.25
C ILE A 131 -9.09 -10.74 9.16
N ASP A 132 -9.58 -10.43 7.96
CA ASP A 132 -8.72 -9.99 6.86
C ASP A 132 -8.11 -8.62 7.12
N ALA A 133 -8.84 -7.72 7.79
CA ALA A 133 -8.31 -6.46 8.28
C ALA A 133 -7.16 -6.67 9.28
N ALA A 134 -7.29 -7.62 10.20
CA ALA A 134 -6.26 -7.94 11.19
C ALA A 134 -5.03 -8.61 10.54
N LYS A 135 -5.24 -9.57 9.63
CA LYS A 135 -4.16 -10.18 8.83
C LYS A 135 -3.39 -9.13 8.04
N SER A 136 -4.12 -8.25 7.34
CA SER A 136 -3.51 -7.16 6.55
C SER A 136 -2.67 -6.23 7.41
N LEU A 137 -3.16 -5.87 8.61
CA LEU A 137 -2.40 -5.06 9.56
C LEU A 137 -1.13 -5.78 10.03
N ALA A 138 -1.23 -7.07 10.39
CA ALA A 138 -0.07 -7.85 10.82
C ALA A 138 1.00 -7.96 9.74
N ILE A 139 0.60 -8.24 8.49
CA ILE A 139 1.50 -8.31 7.33
C ILE A 139 2.17 -6.94 7.09
N THR A 140 1.39 -5.87 7.12
CA THR A 140 1.91 -4.50 6.95
C THR A 140 2.91 -4.16 8.04
N LEU A 141 2.61 -4.46 9.31
CA LEU A 141 3.52 -4.25 10.43
C LEU A 141 4.83 -5.02 10.23
N ALA A 142 4.77 -6.29 9.81
CA ALA A 142 5.95 -7.11 9.58
C ALA A 142 6.83 -6.53 8.46
N ILE A 143 6.23 -6.25 7.29
CA ILE A 143 6.95 -5.74 6.13
C ILE A 143 7.53 -4.34 6.41
N THR A 144 6.72 -3.43 6.95
CA THR A 144 7.17 -2.06 7.27
C THR A 144 8.26 -2.09 8.33
N SER A 145 8.13 -2.90 9.38
CA SER A 145 9.16 -3.01 10.42
C SER A 145 10.48 -3.55 9.87
N ALA A 146 10.43 -4.62 9.07
CA ALA A 146 11.61 -5.18 8.43
C ALA A 146 12.29 -4.17 7.49
N GLY A 147 11.51 -3.47 6.66
CA GLY A 147 12.00 -2.43 5.76
C GLY A 147 12.65 -1.26 6.51
N LEU A 148 12.01 -0.77 7.57
CA LEU A 148 12.56 0.33 8.38
C LEU A 148 13.85 -0.09 9.10
N VAL A 149 13.90 -1.28 9.71
CA VAL A 149 15.12 -1.78 10.35
C VAL A 149 16.25 -1.93 9.34
N LEU A 150 15.96 -2.44 8.14
CA LEU A 150 16.92 -2.57 7.06
C LEU A 150 17.47 -1.21 6.62
N VAL A 151 16.61 -0.26 6.28
CA VAL A 151 17.02 1.08 5.82
C VAL A 151 17.80 1.82 6.89
N VAL A 152 17.32 1.83 8.14
CA VAL A 152 18.02 2.48 9.25
C VAL A 152 19.33 1.76 9.57
N GLY A 153 19.36 0.44 9.50
CA GLY A 153 20.58 -0.36 9.68
C GLY A 153 21.64 -0.03 8.62
N LEU A 154 21.24 0.07 7.35
CA LEU A 154 22.12 0.47 6.25
C LEU A 154 22.58 1.92 6.40
N ALA A 155 21.72 2.84 6.82
CA ALA A 155 22.08 4.23 7.13
C ALA A 155 23.11 4.32 8.25
N ARG A 156 22.99 3.48 9.29
CA ARG A 156 23.97 3.40 10.38
C ARG A 156 25.29 2.77 9.94
N ARG A 157 25.26 1.80 9.02
CA ARG A 157 26.45 1.06 8.55
C ARG A 157 27.23 1.79 7.46
N PHE A 158 26.54 2.53 6.59
CA PHE A 158 27.10 3.23 5.42
C PHE A 158 26.63 4.71 5.35
N PRO A 159 27.01 5.58 6.31
CA PRO A 159 26.39 6.89 6.47
C PRO A 159 26.41 7.81 5.25
N ARG A 160 27.41 7.67 4.35
CA ARG A 160 27.54 8.50 3.14
C ARG A 160 26.91 7.88 1.89
N THR A 161 26.75 6.56 1.85
CA THR A 161 26.37 5.82 0.64
C THR A 161 25.15 4.93 0.83
N TRP A 162 24.48 4.98 2.00
CA TRP A 162 23.37 4.12 2.39
C TRP A 162 22.23 4.03 1.38
N PHE A 163 22.00 5.08 0.59
CA PHE A 163 20.97 5.11 -0.44
C PHE A 163 21.20 4.02 -1.51
N ALA A 164 22.45 3.72 -1.86
CA ALA A 164 22.78 2.74 -2.88
C ALA A 164 22.47 1.29 -2.44
N PRO A 165 22.98 0.78 -1.30
CA PRO A 165 22.58 -0.53 -0.81
C PRO A 165 21.11 -0.58 -0.39
N ALA A 166 20.52 0.53 0.08
CA ALA A 166 19.08 0.57 0.38
C ALA A 166 18.24 0.39 -0.89
N ALA A 167 18.58 1.10 -1.98
CA ALA A 167 17.92 0.95 -3.27
C ALA A 167 18.10 -0.46 -3.86
N ALA A 168 19.32 -1.00 -3.81
CA ALA A 168 19.59 -2.37 -4.26
C ALA A 168 18.81 -3.41 -3.44
N SER A 169 18.75 -3.23 -2.12
CA SER A 169 17.98 -4.13 -1.25
C SER A 169 16.48 -4.00 -1.48
N ALA A 170 15.97 -2.79 -1.69
CA ALA A 170 14.56 -2.55 -2.01
C ALA A 170 14.18 -3.16 -3.36
N ALA A 171 15.03 -3.05 -4.39
CA ALA A 171 14.82 -3.70 -5.68
C ALA A 171 14.81 -5.23 -5.55
N GLY A 172 15.77 -5.80 -4.81
CA GLY A 172 15.81 -7.24 -4.54
C GLY A 172 14.58 -7.72 -3.76
N LEU A 173 14.16 -6.99 -2.73
CA LEU A 173 12.95 -7.29 -1.97
C LEU A 173 11.70 -7.19 -2.83
N ALA A 174 11.58 -6.17 -3.69
CA ALA A 174 10.45 -6.03 -4.60
C ALA A 174 10.35 -7.22 -5.55
N LEU A 175 11.47 -7.66 -6.14
CA LEU A 175 11.52 -8.86 -6.97
C LEU A 175 11.09 -10.10 -6.18
N LEU A 176 11.69 -10.34 -5.01
CA LEU A 176 11.37 -11.49 -4.17
C LEU A 176 9.89 -11.51 -3.75
N VAL A 177 9.35 -10.37 -3.31
CA VAL A 177 7.95 -10.24 -2.90
C VAL A 177 7.02 -10.48 -4.08
N SER A 178 7.33 -10.02 -5.29
CA SER A 178 6.51 -10.28 -6.48
C SER A 178 6.35 -11.78 -6.77
N PHE A 179 7.39 -12.59 -6.55
CA PHE A 179 7.31 -14.05 -6.69
C PHE A 179 6.68 -14.74 -5.47
N ALA A 180 6.95 -14.23 -4.26
CA ALA A 180 6.43 -14.81 -3.02
C ALA A 180 4.95 -14.49 -2.81
N TYR A 181 4.44 -13.37 -3.33
CA TYR A 181 3.07 -12.92 -3.15
C TYR A 181 2.02 -13.97 -3.55
N PRO A 182 2.02 -14.53 -4.78
CA PRO A 182 1.01 -15.51 -5.17
C PRO A 182 1.11 -16.82 -4.38
N ILE A 183 2.30 -17.17 -3.89
CA ILE A 183 2.53 -18.45 -3.21
C ILE A 183 2.20 -18.36 -1.71
N VAL A 184 2.49 -17.22 -1.09
CA VAL A 184 2.43 -17.05 0.37
C VAL A 184 1.23 -16.20 0.79
N LEU A 185 0.95 -15.11 0.07
CA LEU A 185 -0.06 -14.14 0.48
C LEU A 185 -1.44 -14.48 -0.07
N GLU A 186 -1.57 -14.85 -1.34
CA GLU A 186 -2.89 -15.24 -1.90
C GLU A 186 -3.58 -16.36 -1.10
N PRO A 187 -2.91 -17.45 -0.68
CA PRO A 187 -3.55 -18.52 0.10
C PRO A 187 -3.93 -18.13 1.53
N LEU A 188 -3.44 -17.00 2.05
CA LEU A 188 -3.83 -16.48 3.37
C LEU A 188 -5.16 -15.72 3.31
N PHE A 189 -5.49 -15.14 2.15
CA PHE A 189 -6.69 -14.36 1.94
C PHE A 189 -7.80 -15.13 1.21
N ASN A 190 -7.46 -16.01 0.27
CA ASN A 190 -8.41 -16.69 -0.60
C ASN A 190 -8.41 -18.21 -0.35
N ARG A 191 -9.05 -18.64 0.73
CA ARG A 191 -9.35 -20.07 0.95
C ARG A 191 -10.82 -20.36 0.72
#